data_AF-A3XH10-F1
#
_entry.id   AF-A3XH10-F1
#
_cell.length_a   1.000
_cell.length_b   1.000
_cell.length_c   1.000
_cell.angle_alpha   90.00
_cell.angle_beta   90.00
_cell.angle_gamma   90.00
#
_symmetry.space_group_name_H-M   'P 1'
#
loop_
_entity.id
_entity.type
_entity.pdbx_description
1 polymer ?
#
loop_
_entity_poly.entity_id
_entity_poly.type
_entity_poly.pdbx_seq_one_letter_code
_entity_poly.pdbx_strand_id
1 'polypeptide(L)'
;MNDIFFGVIFIGFALSIFSFGIAIYINLWIYYSVDKKRYPLFPILNPFSFSSYELLFRSIFKLKWKVEGDNKKLKSRSNKLRRFSGTIIALAIAILSFTQWFFT
;
A
#
# COMPACT_ATOMS: atom_id res chain seq x y z
N MET A 1 22.62 22.39 3.21
CA MET A 1 21.75 21.82 4.27
C MET A 1 20.37 21.44 3.73
N ASN A 2 19.72 22.30 2.92
CA ASN A 2 18.42 21.98 2.29
C ASN A 2 18.47 20.74 1.36
N ASP A 3 19.48 20.59 0.51
CA ASP A 3 19.48 19.49 -0.48
C ASP A 3 19.55 18.08 0.15
N ILE A 4 20.35 17.92 1.21
CA ILE A 4 20.43 16.66 1.96
C ILE A 4 19.08 16.37 2.63
N PHE A 5 18.44 17.39 3.21
CA PHE A 5 17.15 17.27 3.88
C PHE A 5 16.03 16.88 2.89
N PHE A 6 15.95 17.54 1.73
CA PHE A 6 15.02 17.17 0.66
C PHE A 6 15.30 15.77 0.11
N GLY A 7 16.57 15.37 0.02
CA GLY A 7 16.97 14.02 -0.37
C GLY A 7 16.44 12.94 0.59
N VAL A 8 16.56 13.15 1.90
CA VAL A 8 16.03 12.21 2.92
C VAL A 8 14.51 12.10 2.85
N ILE A 9 13.80 13.22 2.67
CA ILE A 9 12.34 13.23 2.50
C ILE A 9 11.93 12.46 1.25
N PHE A 10 12.62 12.69 0.13
CA PHE A 10 12.36 12.00 -1.13
C PHE A 10 12.55 10.48 -1.01
N ILE A 11 13.67 10.04 -0.39
CA ILE A 11 13.94 8.62 -0.14
C ILE A 11 12.85 8.01 0.75
N GLY A 12 12.43 8.72 1.80
CA GLY A 12 11.32 8.30 2.66
C GLY A 12 10.01 8.12 1.89
N PHE A 13 9.66 9.08 1.04
CA PHE A 13 8.47 8.97 0.17
C PHE A 13 8.57 7.77 -0.78
N ALA A 14 9.69 7.57 -1.44
CA ALA A 14 9.91 6.42 -2.32
C ALA A 14 9.74 5.09 -1.55
N LEU A 15 10.39 4.95 -0.40
CA LEU A 15 10.27 3.77 0.48
C LEU A 15 8.82 3.52 0.91
N SER A 16 8.07 4.58 1.20
CA SER A 16 6.66 4.47 1.55
C SER A 16 5.81 3.98 0.39
N ILE A 17 5.99 4.55 -0.81
CA ILE A 17 5.26 4.14 -2.02
C ILE A 17 5.56 2.68 -2.35
N PHE A 18 6.83 2.26 -2.33
CA PHE A 18 7.21 0.87 -2.57
C PHE A 18 6.61 -0.08 -1.53
N SER A 19 6.69 0.28 -0.24
CA SER A 19 6.10 -0.52 0.83
C SER A 19 4.59 -0.67 0.69
N PHE A 20 3.89 0.41 0.32
CA PHE A 20 2.46 0.40 0.07
C PHE A 20 2.10 -0.45 -1.15
N GLY A 21 2.85 -0.33 -2.23
CA GLY A 21 2.69 -1.14 -3.44
C GLY A 21 2.83 -2.63 -3.17
N ILE A 22 3.88 -3.04 -2.43
CA ILE A 22 4.07 -4.43 -2.00
C ILE A 22 2.88 -4.89 -1.14
N ALA A 23 2.40 -4.04 -0.24
CA ALA A 23 1.27 -4.38 0.62
C ALA A 23 -0.04 -4.58 -0.17
N ILE A 24 -0.27 -3.77 -1.21
CA ILE A 24 -1.39 -3.93 -2.15
C ILE A 24 -1.24 -5.23 -2.92
N TYR A 25 -0.06 -5.52 -3.46
CA TYR A 25 0.20 -6.74 -4.21
C TYR A 25 -0.06 -8.00 -3.37
N ILE A 26 0.41 -8.02 -2.12
CA ILE A 26 0.10 -9.12 -1.18
C ILE A 26 -1.42 -9.24 -0.97
N ASN A 27 -2.13 -8.13 -0.82
CA ASN A 27 -3.58 -8.16 -0.67
C ASN A 27 -4.26 -8.70 -1.94
N LEU A 28 -3.89 -8.25 -3.13
CA LEU A 28 -4.43 -8.74 -4.41
C LEU A 28 -4.32 -10.27 -4.49
N TRP A 29 -3.15 -10.83 -4.17
CA TRP A 29 -2.94 -12.28 -4.12
C TRP A 29 -3.82 -12.99 -3.10
N ILE A 30 -3.99 -12.42 -1.90
CA ILE A 30 -4.90 -12.98 -0.90
C ILE A 30 -6.33 -12.99 -1.44
N TYR A 31 -6.82 -11.87 -1.99
CA TYR A 31 -8.19 -11.76 -2.50
C TYR A 31 -8.43 -12.67 -3.71
N TYR A 32 -7.45 -12.79 -4.61
CA TYR A 32 -7.49 -13.75 -5.72
C TYR A 32 -7.52 -15.20 -5.23
N SER A 33 -6.68 -15.55 -4.25
CA SER A 33 -6.55 -16.93 -3.77
C SER A 33 -7.85 -17.49 -3.18
N VAL A 34 -8.71 -16.62 -2.65
CA VAL A 34 -9.99 -16.96 -2.03
C VAL A 34 -11.07 -17.23 -3.07
N ASP A 35 -11.04 -16.54 -4.22
CA ASP A 35 -12.10 -16.65 -5.24
C ASP A 35 -11.54 -16.53 -6.67
N LYS A 36 -10.73 -17.53 -7.05
CA LYS A 36 -10.03 -17.55 -8.35
C LYS A 36 -10.99 -17.46 -9.54
N LYS A 37 -12.18 -18.06 -9.43
CA LYS A 37 -13.19 -18.10 -10.50
C LYS A 37 -13.76 -16.71 -10.80
N ARG A 38 -13.88 -15.86 -9.79
CA ARG A 38 -14.37 -14.48 -9.92
C ARG A 38 -13.38 -13.55 -10.61
N TYR A 39 -12.08 -13.86 -10.54
CA TYR A 39 -11.00 -13.01 -11.04
C TYR A 39 -10.12 -13.76 -12.07
N PRO A 40 -10.68 -14.17 -13.22
CA PRO A 40 -9.99 -15.04 -14.17
C PRO A 40 -8.78 -14.39 -14.87
N LEU A 41 -8.71 -13.06 -14.86
CA LEU A 41 -7.67 -12.31 -15.55
C LEU A 41 -6.41 -12.10 -14.68
N PHE A 42 -6.50 -12.28 -13.36
CA PHE A 42 -5.35 -12.12 -12.47
C PHE A 42 -4.30 -13.23 -12.74
N PRO A 43 -2.98 -12.94 -12.79
CA PRO A 43 -2.27 -11.76 -12.28
C PRO A 43 -2.28 -10.51 -13.19
N ILE A 44 -2.83 -10.61 -14.40
CA ILE A 44 -2.90 -9.50 -15.34
C ILE A 44 -4.15 -8.67 -15.02
N LEU A 45 -3.97 -7.53 -14.37
CA LEU A 45 -5.06 -6.58 -14.16
C LEU A 45 -5.44 -5.97 -15.51
N ASN A 46 -6.57 -6.40 -16.07
CA ASN A 46 -7.08 -5.83 -17.32
C ASN A 46 -7.78 -4.49 -17.02
N PRO A 47 -7.31 -3.36 -17.59
CA PRO A 47 -7.91 -2.04 -17.36
C PRO A 47 -9.33 -1.91 -17.93
N PHE A 48 -9.81 -2.86 -18.72
CA PHE A 48 -11.19 -2.88 -19.23
C PHE A 48 -12.10 -3.88 -18.51
N SER A 49 -11.59 -4.60 -17.50
CA SER A 49 -12.37 -5.60 -16.77
C SER A 49 -12.89 -5.06 -15.44
N PHE A 50 -14.21 -5.12 -15.26
CA PHE A 50 -14.85 -4.82 -13.97
C PHE A 50 -14.30 -5.70 -12.83
N SER A 51 -14.01 -6.98 -13.10
CA SER A 51 -13.49 -7.89 -12.08
C SER A 51 -12.07 -7.50 -11.61
N SER A 52 -11.26 -6.95 -12.51
CA SER A 52 -9.92 -6.44 -12.16
C SER A 52 -10.00 -5.19 -11.29
N TYR A 53 -10.90 -4.25 -11.60
CA TYR A 53 -11.15 -3.08 -10.75
C TYR A 53 -11.72 -3.48 -9.39
N GLU A 54 -12.67 -4.40 -9.36
CA GLU A 54 -13.25 -4.90 -8.12
C GLU A 54 -12.17 -5.53 -7.23
N LEU A 55 -11.28 -6.36 -7.81
CA LEU A 55 -10.16 -6.96 -7.09
C LEU A 55 -9.21 -5.89 -6.52
N LEU A 56 -8.87 -4.89 -7.31
CA LEU A 56 -8.04 -3.75 -6.92
C LEU A 56 -8.68 -2.97 -5.77
N PHE A 57 -9.96 -2.62 -5.91
CA PHE A 57 -10.70 -1.86 -4.91
C PHE A 57 -10.79 -2.63 -3.59
N ARG A 58 -11.12 -3.93 -3.63
CA ARG A 58 -11.13 -4.81 -2.45
C ARG A 58 -9.75 -4.96 -1.82
N SER A 59 -8.69 -4.96 -2.62
CA SER A 59 -7.31 -5.03 -2.11
C SER A 59 -6.88 -3.76 -1.38
N ILE A 60 -7.40 -2.60 -1.81
CA ILE A 60 -7.14 -1.29 -1.24
C ILE A 60 -8.01 -1.08 0.00
N PHE A 61 -9.33 -1.08 -0.20
CA PHE A 61 -10.35 -0.83 0.82
C PHE A 61 -10.75 -2.15 1.47
N LYS A 62 -10.17 -2.37 2.64
CA LYS A 62 -10.28 -3.57 3.47
C LYS A 62 -11.75 -3.86 3.85
N LEU A 63 -12.52 -4.49 2.98
CA LEU A 63 -13.82 -5.05 3.33
C LEU A 63 -13.58 -6.27 4.23
N LYS A 64 -14.27 -6.32 5.37
CA LYS A 64 -14.16 -7.36 6.41
C LYS A 64 -14.28 -8.74 5.76
N TRP A 65 -13.14 -9.39 5.52
CA TRP A 65 -13.09 -10.73 4.95
C TRP A 65 -12.31 -11.65 5.88
N LYS A 66 -12.82 -12.87 6.01
CA LYS A 66 -12.25 -13.90 6.86
C LYS A 66 -11.02 -14.46 6.15
N VAL A 67 -9.84 -14.18 6.69
CA VAL A 67 -8.57 -14.65 6.13
C VAL A 67 -8.16 -15.90 6.90
N GLU A 68 -8.12 -17.04 6.21
CA GLU A 68 -7.85 -18.36 6.81
C GLU A 68 -6.45 -18.88 6.44
N GLY A 69 -5.89 -19.74 7.29
CA GLY A 69 -4.58 -20.39 7.05
C GLY A 69 -3.41 -19.44 6.86
N ASP A 70 -2.53 -19.77 5.90
CA ASP A 70 -1.28 -19.04 5.60
C ASP A 70 -1.51 -17.59 5.13
N ASN A 71 -2.69 -17.31 4.58
CA ASN A 71 -3.08 -15.96 4.18
C ASN A 71 -3.15 -15.00 5.38
N LYS A 72 -3.35 -15.50 6.62
CA LYS A 72 -3.37 -14.68 7.84
C LYS A 72 -1.99 -14.06 8.11
N LYS A 73 -0.92 -14.83 7.89
CA LYS A 73 0.47 -14.36 8.04
C LYS A 73 0.81 -13.31 6.97
N LEU A 74 0.42 -13.56 5.73
CA LEU A 74 0.57 -12.60 4.62
C LEU A 74 -0.22 -11.31 4.88
N LYS A 75 -1.45 -11.41 5.39
CA LYS A 75 -2.25 -10.24 5.75
C LYS A 75 -1.61 -9.43 6.87
N SER A 76 -1.02 -10.08 7.87
CA SER A 76 -0.26 -9.42 8.93
C SER A 76 0.94 -8.65 8.37
N ARG A 77 1.70 -9.25 7.45
CA ARG A 77 2.82 -8.58 6.76
C ARG A 77 2.36 -7.38 5.93
N SER A 78 1.30 -7.54 5.13
CA SER A 78 0.69 -6.42 4.37
C SER A 78 0.26 -5.28 5.29
N ASN A 79 -0.39 -5.59 6.42
CA ASN A 79 -0.78 -4.56 7.39
C ASN A 79 0.43 -3.86 8.02
N LYS A 80 1.52 -4.58 8.33
CA LYS A 80 2.76 -3.97 8.83
C LYS A 80 3.37 -3.01 7.81
N LEU A 81 3.46 -3.42 6.55
CA LEU A 81 3.95 -2.57 5.45
C LEU A 81 3.08 -1.32 5.25
N ARG A 82 1.76 -1.45 5.31
CA ARG A 82 0.84 -0.31 5.26
C ARG A 82 1.05 0.66 6.41
N ARG A 83 1.20 0.14 7.64
CA ARG A 83 1.48 0.97 8.82
C ARG A 83 2.81 1.69 8.65
N PHE A 84 3.86 0.98 8.26
CA PHE A 84 5.18 1.55 8.01
C PHE A 84 5.13 2.67 6.95
N SER A 85 4.50 2.42 5.81
CA SER A 85 4.27 3.42 4.77
C SER A 85 3.51 4.64 5.29
N GLY A 86 2.40 4.42 6.00
CA GLY A 86 1.60 5.51 6.58
C GLY A 86 2.38 6.33 7.62
N THR A 87 3.19 5.68 8.46
CA THR A 87 4.04 6.35 9.44
C THR A 87 5.09 7.21 8.76
N ILE A 88 5.75 6.72 7.70
CA ILE A 88 6.74 7.51 6.96
C ILE A 88 6.10 8.72 6.29
N ILE A 89 4.93 8.55 5.65
CA ILE A 89 4.21 9.66 5.03
C ILE A 89 3.82 10.71 6.07
N ALA A 90 3.26 10.27 7.21
CA ALA A 90 2.88 11.18 8.28
C ALA A 90 4.08 11.95 8.84
N LEU A 91 5.22 11.27 9.02
CA LEU A 91 6.46 11.88 9.49
C LEU A 91 6.98 12.91 8.47
N ALA A 92 7.01 12.56 7.19
CA ALA A 92 7.46 13.45 6.12
C ALA A 92 6.58 14.71 6.04
N ILE A 93 5.25 14.56 6.13
CA ILE A 93 4.32 15.69 6.17
C ILE A 93 4.56 16.56 7.39
N ALA A 94 4.69 15.98 8.59
CA ALA A 94 4.93 16.73 9.82
C ALA A 94 6.24 17.55 9.75
N ILE A 95 7.30 16.96 9.21
CA ILE A 95 8.59 17.62 9.00
C ILE A 95 8.48 18.78 8.01
N LEU A 96 7.74 18.60 6.90
CA LEU A 96 7.48 19.65 5.91
C LEU A 96 6.64 20.80 6.49
N SER A 97 5.57 20.48 7.23
CA SER A 97 4.73 21.48 7.90
C SER A 97 5.52 22.29 8.93
N PHE A 98 6.37 21.62 9.73
CA PHE A 98 7.18 22.29 10.74
C PHE A 98 8.23 23.21 10.11
N THR A 99 8.89 22.76 9.03
CA THR A 99 9.86 23.60 8.32
C THR A 99 9.21 24.80 7.63
N GLN A 100 8.04 24.63 7.00
CA GLN A 100 7.32 25.79 6.45
C GLN A 100 6.96 26.82 7.52
N TRP A 101 6.47 26.40 8.69
CA TRP A 101 6.06 27.31 9.76
C TRP A 101 7.22 28.09 10.40
N PHE A 102 8.43 27.51 10.46
CA PHE A 102 9.58 28.14 11.11
C PHE A 102 10.35 29.12 10.22
N PHE A 103 10.16 29.05 8.89
CA PHE A 103 10.88 29.87 7.90
C PHE A 103 9.97 30.90 7.18
N THR A 104 8.71 31.05 7.60
CA THR A 104 7.81 32.18 7.30
C THR A 104 7.71 33.11 8.49
#